data_AF-A0A2G9V3P6-F1
#
_entry.id   AF-A0A2G9V3P6-F1
#
_cell.length_a   1.000
_cell.length_b   1.000
_cell.length_c   1.000
_cell.angle_alpha   90.00
_cell.angle_beta   90.00
_cell.angle_gamma   90.00
#
_symmetry.space_group_name_H-M   'P 1'
#
loop_
_entity.id
_entity.type
_entity.pdbx_description
1 polymer ?
#
loop_
_entity_poly.entity_id
_entity_poly.type
_entity_poly.pdbx_seq_one_letter_code
_entity_poly.pdbx_strand_id
1 'polypeptide(L)'
;MQLPDNTWVKCWDEAMPIPVINQARLFNESKIAEEQMVDLVRPVLFVAAVVQVVQKGKCVRNLLNKEVLADSVYRANRSGSRDDFMEALKHLKAAELFLSQYSSLHQKLRVYENIGNLIEPPSEDDLFSFITSLIEDASSKRESIERNVISRGVPIFGASDGPLGNAVRIMMERDDVTGGKLPAPARRQYIMRWTVPRPSACSRLVPQRLFASIEQDEFRLCGAFAEDSVYI
;
A
#
# COMPACT_ATOMS: atom_id res chain seq x y z
N MET A 1 -20.93 -15.18 70.36
CA MET A 1 -20.43 -16.45 69.80
C MET A 1 -18.94 -16.59 70.11
N GLN A 2 -18.59 -16.94 71.35
CA GLN A 2 -17.20 -17.22 71.74
C GLN A 2 -17.15 -18.62 72.33
N LEU A 3 -17.39 -19.61 71.47
CA LEU A 3 -17.11 -21.00 71.83
C LEU A 3 -15.59 -21.22 71.68
N PRO A 4 -14.94 -21.94 72.62
CA PRO A 4 -13.56 -22.37 72.44
C PRO A 4 -13.48 -23.24 71.17
N ASP A 5 -12.45 -23.00 70.35
CA ASP A 5 -12.23 -23.66 69.05
C ASP A 5 -13.22 -23.33 67.91
N ASN A 6 -13.72 -22.09 67.87
CA ASN A 6 -14.55 -21.63 66.74
C ASN A 6 -13.74 -21.51 65.43
N THR A 7 -13.95 -22.43 64.50
CA THR A 7 -13.34 -22.44 63.16
C THR A 7 -13.57 -21.14 62.40
N TRP A 8 -14.70 -20.46 62.60
CA TRP A 8 -14.98 -19.18 61.97
C TRP A 8 -14.06 -18.06 62.43
N VAL A 9 -13.66 -18.07 63.70
CA VAL A 9 -12.70 -17.09 64.24
C VAL A 9 -11.32 -17.35 63.66
N LYS A 10 -10.88 -18.62 63.61
CA LYS A 10 -9.60 -18.99 62.97
C LYS A 10 -9.56 -18.60 61.49
N CYS A 11 -10.59 -18.93 60.72
CA CYS A 11 -10.67 -18.55 59.31
C CYS A 11 -10.73 -17.03 59.12
N TRP A 12 -11.35 -16.28 60.04
CA TRP A 12 -11.40 -14.82 59.96
C TRP A 12 -10.04 -14.19 60.29
N ASP A 13 -9.32 -14.71 61.28
CA ASP A 13 -7.97 -14.24 61.65
C ASP A 13 -6.92 -14.60 60.57
N GLU A 14 -7.10 -15.72 59.88
CA GLU A 14 -6.25 -16.13 58.74
C GLU A 14 -6.61 -15.43 57.42
N ALA A 15 -7.86 -14.96 57.28
CA ALA A 15 -8.32 -14.25 56.09
C ALA A 15 -7.74 -12.83 56.07
N MET A 16 -6.51 -12.70 55.58
CA MET A 16 -5.85 -11.42 55.29
C MET A 16 -6.80 -10.50 54.49
N PRO A 17 -7.45 -9.50 55.11
CA PRO A 17 -8.49 -8.74 54.44
C PRO A 17 -7.84 -7.76 53.46
N ILE A 18 -7.92 -8.08 52.17
CA ILE A 18 -7.46 -7.19 51.10
C ILE A 18 -8.56 -6.15 50.85
N PRO A 19 -8.27 -4.83 50.87
CA PRO A 19 -9.24 -3.81 50.52
C PRO A 19 -9.87 -4.09 49.16
N VAL A 20 -11.18 -3.86 49.00
CA VAL A 20 -11.96 -4.20 47.80
C VAL A 20 -11.31 -3.68 46.50
N ILE A 21 -10.64 -2.53 46.54
CA ILE A 21 -9.95 -1.94 45.38
C ILE A 21 -8.71 -2.73 44.92
N ASN A 22 -8.11 -3.52 45.82
CA ASN A 22 -6.92 -4.35 45.57
C ASN A 22 -7.28 -5.84 45.40
N GLN A 23 -8.56 -6.21 45.54
CA GLN A 23 -9.01 -7.56 45.27
C GLN A 23 -9.08 -7.78 43.74
N ALA A 24 -8.48 -8.86 43.26
CA ALA A 24 -8.68 -9.28 41.87
C ALA A 24 -10.18 -9.54 41.65
N ARG A 25 -10.81 -8.76 40.76
CA ARG A 25 -12.22 -8.94 40.44
C ARG A 25 -12.43 -10.33 39.84
N LEU A 26 -13.14 -11.20 40.56
CA LEU A 26 -13.51 -12.53 40.09
C LEU A 26 -14.42 -12.48 38.86
N PHE A 27 -15.25 -11.43 38.74
CA PHE A 27 -16.13 -11.22 37.60
C PHE A 27 -15.87 -9.85 37.01
N ASN A 28 -15.41 -9.82 35.77
CA ASN A 28 -15.19 -8.59 35.02
C ASN A 28 -16.30 -8.42 33.99
N GLU A 29 -17.53 -8.28 34.48
CA GLU A 29 -18.75 -8.21 33.67
C GLU A 29 -18.68 -7.09 32.61
N SER A 30 -18.01 -5.98 32.93
CA SER A 30 -17.75 -4.90 31.98
C SER A 30 -16.93 -5.35 30.78
N LYS A 31 -15.89 -6.18 30.99
CA LYS A 31 -15.06 -6.71 29.90
C LYS A 31 -15.84 -7.70 29.04
N ILE A 32 -16.64 -8.56 29.67
CA ILE A 32 -17.49 -9.52 28.96
C ILE A 32 -18.57 -8.79 28.14
N ALA A 33 -19.17 -7.73 28.70
CA ALA A 33 -20.13 -6.90 27.99
C ALA A 33 -19.49 -6.15 26.80
N GLU A 34 -18.27 -5.63 26.96
CA GLU A 34 -17.51 -5.02 25.85
C GLU A 34 -17.24 -6.03 24.73
N GLU A 35 -16.78 -7.24 25.06
CA GLU A 35 -16.53 -8.30 24.08
C GLU A 35 -17.80 -8.67 23.30
N GLN A 36 -18.94 -8.81 24.00
CA GLN A 36 -20.24 -9.09 23.36
C GLN A 36 -20.74 -7.93 22.50
N MET A 37 -20.59 -6.68 22.96
CA MET A 37 -20.97 -5.51 22.18
C MET A 37 -20.17 -5.40 20.89
N VAL A 38 -18.87 -5.71 20.93
CA VAL A 38 -18.02 -5.70 19.75
C VAL A 38 -18.51 -6.71 18.71
N ASP A 39 -18.90 -7.92 19.13
CA ASP A 39 -19.41 -8.93 18.20
C ASP A 39 -20.75 -8.53 17.57
N LEU A 40 -21.62 -7.83 18.30
CA LEU A 40 -22.89 -7.30 17.77
C LEU A 40 -22.69 -6.12 16.80
N VAL A 41 -21.72 -5.25 17.07
CA VAL A 41 -21.47 -4.04 16.28
C VAL A 41 -20.61 -4.33 15.05
N ARG A 42 -19.77 -5.38 15.09
CA ARG A 42 -18.83 -5.74 14.01
C ARG A 42 -19.53 -5.87 12.64
N PRO A 43 -20.63 -6.61 12.45
CA PRO A 43 -21.27 -6.72 11.14
C PRO A 43 -21.71 -5.37 10.56
N VAL A 44 -22.25 -4.50 11.41
CA VAL A 44 -22.72 -3.16 11.02
C VAL A 44 -21.54 -2.29 10.59
N LEU A 45 -20.43 -2.33 11.32
CA LEU A 45 -19.22 -1.58 10.97
C LEU A 45 -18.65 -1.98 9.62
N PHE A 46 -18.56 -3.28 9.33
CA PHE A 46 -18.03 -3.76 8.06
C PHE A 46 -18.93 -3.38 6.87
N VAL A 47 -20.25 -3.47 7.05
CA VAL A 47 -21.20 -3.03 6.02
C VAL A 47 -21.06 -1.52 5.77
N ALA A 48 -21.01 -0.71 6.83
CA ALA A 48 -20.84 0.74 6.73
C ALA A 48 -19.50 1.10 6.04
N ALA A 49 -18.41 0.38 6.37
CA ALA A 49 -17.11 0.57 5.76
C ALA A 49 -17.13 0.29 4.25
N VAL A 50 -17.76 -0.81 3.81
CA VAL A 50 -17.90 -1.11 2.37
C VAL A 50 -18.67 -0.01 1.67
N VAL A 51 -19.81 0.42 2.22
CA VAL A 51 -20.62 1.50 1.62
C VAL A 51 -19.80 2.79 1.48
N GLN A 52 -19.04 3.16 2.52
CA GLN A 52 -18.20 4.35 2.49
C GLN A 52 -17.08 4.25 1.46
N VAL A 53 -16.38 3.11 1.39
CA VAL A 53 -15.30 2.87 0.42
C VAL A 53 -15.84 2.90 -1.01
N VAL A 54 -16.99 2.27 -1.26
CA VAL A 54 -17.64 2.27 -2.58
C VAL A 54 -18.09 3.67 -2.98
N GLN A 55 -18.62 4.46 -2.04
CA GLN A 55 -19.03 5.84 -2.29
C GLN A 55 -17.84 6.75 -2.61
N LYS A 56 -16.75 6.65 -1.84
CA LYS A 56 -15.49 7.36 -2.12
C LYS A 56 -14.87 6.91 -3.44
N GLY A 57 -14.95 5.62 -3.75
CA GLY A 57 -14.39 5.03 -4.96
C GLY A 57 -15.12 5.35 -6.26
N LYS A 58 -16.20 6.14 -6.24
CA LYS A 58 -16.86 6.63 -7.48
C LYS A 58 -15.89 7.39 -8.40
N CYS A 59 -14.87 8.05 -7.83
CA CYS A 59 -13.86 8.77 -8.60
C CYS A 59 -12.92 7.87 -9.41
N VAL A 60 -12.80 6.59 -9.05
CA VAL A 60 -11.85 5.64 -9.68
C VAL A 60 -12.57 4.62 -10.59
N ARG A 61 -13.81 4.95 -11.00
CA ARG A 61 -14.66 4.22 -11.93
C ARG A 61 -14.75 2.71 -11.63
N ASN A 62 -13.93 1.90 -12.31
CA ASN A 62 -14.04 0.44 -12.41
C ASN A 62 -12.89 -0.34 -11.73
N LEU A 63 -11.87 0.32 -11.19
CA LEU A 63 -10.73 -0.39 -10.59
C LEU A 63 -11.03 -0.93 -9.20
N LEU A 64 -11.99 -0.33 -8.51
CA LEU A 64 -12.48 -0.85 -7.24
C LEU A 64 -13.41 -2.03 -7.51
N ASN A 65 -12.99 -3.24 -7.12
CA ASN A 65 -13.84 -4.42 -7.20
C ASN A 65 -14.89 -4.42 -6.08
N LYS A 66 -15.99 -3.73 -6.33
CA LYS A 66 -17.11 -3.53 -5.39
C LYS A 66 -17.77 -4.86 -5.01
N GLU A 67 -17.84 -5.79 -5.96
CA GLU A 67 -18.45 -7.10 -5.78
C GLU A 67 -17.64 -7.93 -4.78
N VAL A 68 -16.31 -8.03 -4.97
CA VAL A 68 -15.44 -8.76 -4.04
C VAL A 68 -15.49 -8.17 -2.63
N LEU A 69 -15.54 -6.85 -2.48
CA LEU A 69 -15.67 -6.20 -1.17
C LEU A 69 -17.01 -6.54 -0.52
N ALA A 70 -18.12 -6.40 -1.24
CA ALA A 70 -19.45 -6.69 -0.75
C ALA A 70 -19.61 -8.18 -0.40
N ASP A 71 -19.14 -9.09 -1.25
CA ASP A 71 -19.22 -10.54 -1.05
C ASP A 71 -18.37 -10.99 0.14
N SER A 72 -17.17 -10.43 0.32
CA SER A 72 -16.31 -10.76 1.45
C SER A 72 -16.95 -10.39 2.79
N VAL A 73 -17.58 -9.21 2.88
CA VAL A 73 -18.30 -8.77 4.09
C VAL A 73 -19.60 -9.54 4.28
N TYR A 74 -20.35 -9.80 3.20
CA TYR A 74 -21.56 -10.62 3.26
C TYR A 74 -21.25 -12.03 3.81
N ARG A 75 -20.19 -12.65 3.30
CA ARG A 75 -19.71 -13.95 3.78
C ARG A 75 -19.31 -13.90 5.26
N ALA A 76 -18.53 -12.90 5.67
CA ALA A 76 -18.10 -12.74 7.06
C ALA A 76 -19.29 -12.53 8.02
N ASN A 77 -20.28 -11.73 7.61
CA ASN A 77 -21.50 -11.52 8.39
C ASN A 77 -22.35 -12.79 8.51
N ARG A 78 -22.36 -13.63 7.48
CA ARG A 78 -23.10 -14.90 7.49
C ARG A 78 -22.41 -15.96 8.34
N SER A 79 -21.08 -16.04 8.29
CA SER A 79 -20.33 -17.06 9.05
C SER A 79 -20.14 -16.66 10.51
N GLY A 80 -20.07 -15.37 10.82
CA GLY A 80 -19.72 -14.87 12.15
C GLY A 80 -18.28 -15.18 12.56
N SER A 81 -17.46 -15.77 11.67
CA SER A 81 -16.10 -16.20 11.99
C SER A 81 -15.14 -15.03 11.98
N ARG A 82 -14.26 -14.99 12.98
CA ARG A 82 -13.19 -13.98 13.08
C ARG A 82 -12.28 -14.00 11.86
N ASP A 83 -12.01 -15.17 11.28
CA ASP A 83 -11.09 -15.30 10.14
C ASP A 83 -11.67 -14.70 8.85
N ASP A 84 -12.97 -14.88 8.60
CA ASP A 84 -13.63 -14.27 7.44
C ASP A 84 -13.69 -12.73 7.60
N PHE A 85 -13.89 -12.22 8.82
CA PHE A 85 -13.79 -10.78 9.09
C PHE A 85 -12.38 -10.24 8.90
N MET A 86 -11.35 -11.01 9.27
CA MET A 86 -9.95 -10.63 9.03
C MET A 86 -9.65 -10.56 7.53
N GLU A 87 -10.18 -11.48 6.73
CA GLU A 87 -10.02 -11.45 5.28
C GLU A 87 -10.75 -10.27 4.64
N ALA A 88 -12.00 -10.03 5.03
CA ALA A 88 -12.75 -8.84 4.59
C ALA A 88 -12.03 -7.54 4.97
N LEU A 89 -11.39 -7.49 6.14
CA LEU A 89 -10.61 -6.34 6.58
C LEU A 89 -9.37 -6.11 5.70
N LYS A 90 -8.70 -7.17 5.26
CA LYS A 90 -7.56 -7.05 4.33
C LYS A 90 -8.01 -6.44 3.00
N HIS A 91 -9.12 -6.92 2.44
CA HIS A 91 -9.68 -6.37 1.21
C HIS A 91 -10.07 -4.89 1.36
N LEU A 92 -10.74 -4.53 2.46
CA LEU A 92 -11.11 -3.15 2.77
C LEU A 92 -9.87 -2.24 2.90
N LYS A 93 -8.84 -2.69 3.63
CA LYS A 93 -7.59 -1.94 3.77
C LYS A 93 -6.87 -1.75 2.44
N ALA A 94 -6.82 -2.78 1.60
CA ALA A 94 -6.20 -2.69 0.28
C ALA A 94 -6.94 -1.69 -0.62
N ALA A 95 -8.28 -1.73 -0.60
CA ALA A 95 -9.12 -0.79 -1.32
C ALA A 95 -8.95 0.66 -0.83
N GLU A 96 -8.94 0.88 0.48
CA GLU A 96 -8.77 2.22 1.05
C GLU A 96 -7.37 2.79 0.78
N LEU A 97 -6.34 1.95 0.88
CA LEU A 97 -4.97 2.34 0.52
C LEU A 97 -4.89 2.79 -0.94
N PHE A 98 -5.48 2.00 -1.85
CA PHE A 98 -5.52 2.33 -3.27
C PHE A 98 -6.23 3.67 -3.53
N LEU A 99 -7.41 3.88 -2.92
CA LEU A 99 -8.15 5.14 -3.04
C LEU A 99 -7.36 6.34 -2.49
N SER A 100 -6.73 6.19 -1.33
CA SER A 100 -5.92 7.24 -0.72
C SER A 100 -4.73 7.63 -1.61
N GLN A 101 -4.03 6.63 -2.15
CA GLN A 101 -2.92 6.85 -3.09
C GLN A 101 -3.41 7.54 -4.37
N TYR A 102 -4.49 7.05 -4.97
CA TYR A 102 -5.07 7.63 -6.17
C TYR A 102 -5.48 9.09 -5.94
N SER A 103 -6.27 9.37 -4.90
CA SER A 103 -6.74 10.73 -4.60
C SER A 103 -5.59 11.68 -4.30
N SER A 104 -4.57 11.24 -3.58
CA SER A 104 -3.39 12.07 -3.30
C SER A 104 -2.61 12.40 -4.58
N LEU A 105 -2.39 11.42 -5.45
CA LEU A 105 -1.68 11.62 -6.72
C LEU A 105 -2.49 12.46 -7.70
N HIS A 106 -3.79 12.19 -7.82
CA HIS A 106 -4.71 12.97 -8.66
C HIS A 106 -4.73 14.43 -8.22
N GLN A 107 -4.85 14.70 -6.92
CA GLN A 107 -4.79 16.07 -6.40
C GLN A 107 -3.44 16.74 -6.72
N LYS A 108 -2.31 16.06 -6.48
CA LYS A 108 -0.97 16.62 -6.74
C LYS A 108 -0.73 16.93 -8.22
N LEU A 109 -1.21 16.08 -9.12
CA LEU A 109 -1.06 16.28 -10.57
C LEU A 109 -2.04 17.31 -11.12
N ARG A 110 -3.13 17.62 -10.39
CA ARG A 110 -4.16 18.57 -10.79
C ARG A 110 -3.94 20.01 -10.28
N VAL A 111 -3.16 20.22 -9.22
CA VAL A 111 -2.85 21.56 -8.66
C VAL A 111 -2.25 22.55 -9.69
N TYR A 112 -1.89 22.06 -10.87
CA TYR A 112 -1.47 22.84 -12.04
C TYR A 112 -2.43 23.95 -12.52
N GLU A 113 -3.74 23.89 -12.24
CA GLU A 113 -4.72 24.91 -12.70
C GLU A 113 -4.37 26.36 -12.27
N ASN A 114 -3.53 26.56 -11.24
CA ASN A 114 -3.25 27.89 -10.67
C ASN A 114 -1.95 28.57 -11.16
N ILE A 115 -1.05 27.88 -11.89
CA ILE A 115 0.23 28.47 -12.33
C ILE A 115 0.19 28.73 -13.84
N GLY A 116 -0.57 29.76 -14.24
CA GLY A 116 -0.40 30.48 -15.50
C GLY A 116 -0.52 29.67 -16.80
N ASN A 117 -1.77 29.37 -17.22
CA ASN A 117 -2.36 29.48 -18.57
C ASN A 117 -1.57 29.14 -19.87
N LEU A 118 -0.42 28.46 -19.86
CA LEU A 118 0.38 28.26 -21.09
C LEU A 118 0.46 26.80 -21.57
N ILE A 119 0.03 25.81 -20.78
CA ILE A 119 0.07 24.40 -21.19
C ILE A 119 -1.33 23.81 -20.97
N GLU A 120 -1.84 23.09 -21.96
CA GLU A 120 -3.12 22.38 -21.84
C GLU A 120 -3.06 21.39 -20.68
N PRO A 121 -4.10 21.33 -19.82
CA PRO A 121 -4.15 20.36 -18.75
C PRO A 121 -4.21 18.93 -19.34
N PRO A 122 -3.59 17.93 -18.66
CA PRO A 122 -3.70 16.55 -19.10
C PRO A 122 -5.15 16.07 -19.07
N SER A 123 -5.52 15.21 -20.03
CA SER A 123 -6.84 14.57 -20.04
C SER A 123 -7.05 13.75 -18.77
N GLU A 124 -8.27 13.75 -18.24
CA GLU A 124 -8.64 12.94 -17.07
C GLU A 124 -8.41 11.44 -17.32
N ASP A 125 -8.58 10.96 -18.56
CA ASP A 125 -8.32 9.56 -18.89
C ASP A 125 -6.82 9.22 -18.92
N ASP A 126 -5.97 10.18 -19.34
CA ASP A 126 -4.52 10.03 -19.32
C ASP A 126 -3.98 10.03 -17.88
N LEU A 127 -4.48 10.94 -17.04
CA LEU A 127 -4.18 10.96 -15.61
C LEU A 127 -4.61 9.65 -14.94
N PHE A 128 -5.81 9.18 -15.24
CA PHE A 128 -6.34 7.93 -14.69
C PHE A 128 -5.45 6.73 -15.06
N SER A 129 -5.10 6.58 -16.33
CA SER A 129 -4.23 5.51 -16.83
C SER A 129 -2.83 5.56 -16.21
N PHE A 130 -2.25 6.77 -16.13
CA PHE A 130 -0.93 7.00 -15.57
C PHE A 130 -0.87 6.69 -14.07
N ILE A 131 -1.81 7.22 -13.27
CA ILE A 131 -1.85 7.01 -11.82
C ILE A 131 -2.05 5.52 -11.51
N THR A 132 -2.93 4.85 -12.26
CA THR A 132 -3.17 3.40 -12.11
C THR A 132 -1.89 2.61 -12.36
N SER A 133 -1.21 2.89 -13.48
CA SER A 133 0.06 2.24 -13.81
C SER A 133 1.14 2.48 -12.74
N LEU A 134 1.14 3.66 -12.11
CA LEU A 134 2.08 4.02 -11.05
C LEU A 134 1.82 3.23 -9.76
N ILE A 135 0.57 3.05 -9.39
CA ILE A 135 0.19 2.27 -8.21
C ILE A 135 0.48 0.78 -8.45
N GLU A 136 0.23 0.25 -9.65
CA GLU A 136 0.54 -1.13 -10.02
C GLU A 136 2.06 -1.42 -10.04
N ASP A 137 2.87 -0.53 -10.63
CA ASP A 137 4.35 -0.65 -10.59
C ASP A 137 4.88 -0.53 -9.15
N ALA A 138 4.26 0.30 -8.30
CA ALA A 138 4.63 0.40 -6.88
C ALA A 138 4.25 -0.85 -6.08
N SER A 139 3.12 -1.47 -6.38
CA SER A 139 2.62 -2.67 -5.68
C SER A 139 3.42 -3.91 -6.07
N SER A 140 3.72 -4.08 -7.35
CA SER A 140 4.55 -5.18 -7.85
C SER A 140 5.97 -5.19 -7.24
N LYS A 141 6.55 -4.02 -6.95
CA LYS A 141 7.84 -3.91 -6.23
C LYS A 141 7.83 -4.50 -4.82
N ARG A 142 6.68 -4.46 -4.12
CA ARG A 142 6.56 -4.88 -2.72
C ARG A 142 6.38 -6.40 -2.59
N GLU A 143 5.75 -7.04 -3.56
CA GLU A 143 5.52 -8.49 -3.55
C GLU A 143 6.77 -9.27 -4.01
N SER A 144 7.64 -8.67 -4.82
CA SER A 144 8.78 -9.36 -5.44
C SER A 144 10.09 -9.28 -4.65
N ILE A 145 10.07 -9.33 -3.32
CA ILE A 145 11.31 -9.34 -2.50
C ILE A 145 12.25 -10.49 -2.94
N GLU A 146 11.71 -11.55 -3.53
CA GLU A 146 12.47 -12.74 -3.94
C GLU A 146 12.93 -12.77 -5.41
N ARG A 147 12.62 -11.76 -6.23
CA ARG A 147 13.04 -11.76 -7.63
C ARG A 147 13.69 -10.45 -7.98
N ASN A 148 14.83 -10.54 -8.68
CA ASN A 148 15.54 -9.43 -9.34
C ASN A 148 14.68 -8.79 -10.46
N VAL A 149 13.39 -8.58 -10.24
CA VAL A 149 12.45 -7.91 -11.14
C VAL A 149 12.68 -6.43 -10.97
N ILE A 150 13.60 -5.93 -11.78
CA ILE A 150 13.94 -4.51 -11.74
C ILE A 150 12.84 -3.76 -12.51
N SER A 151 12.09 -2.91 -11.80
CA SER A 151 10.89 -2.21 -12.29
C SER A 151 11.07 -1.60 -13.67
N ARG A 152 10.09 -1.80 -14.56
CA ARG A 152 10.09 -1.24 -15.92
C ARG A 152 9.87 0.27 -15.93
N GLY A 153 9.34 0.83 -14.83
CA GLY A 153 8.97 2.23 -14.73
C GLY A 153 7.69 2.49 -15.52
N VAL A 154 7.02 3.60 -15.20
CA VAL A 154 5.81 4.02 -15.91
C VAL A 154 6.19 5.03 -16.99
N PRO A 155 5.86 4.78 -18.27
CA PRO A 155 6.14 5.73 -19.33
C PRO A 155 5.29 6.99 -19.15
N ILE A 156 5.92 8.16 -19.33
CA ILE A 156 5.24 9.45 -19.37
C ILE A 156 5.09 9.84 -20.84
N PHE A 157 3.89 9.69 -21.39
CA PHE A 157 3.61 10.08 -22.77
C PHE A 157 3.67 11.61 -22.93
N GLY A 158 4.26 12.06 -24.03
CA GLY A 158 4.54 13.48 -24.28
C GLY A 158 5.82 14.02 -23.60
N ALA A 159 6.50 13.21 -22.78
CA ALA A 159 7.78 13.58 -22.13
C ALA A 159 7.74 14.98 -21.47
N SER A 160 8.83 15.75 -21.54
CA SER A 160 8.97 17.07 -20.92
C SER A 160 8.00 18.14 -21.42
N ASP A 161 7.52 18.00 -22.66
CA ASP A 161 6.72 19.03 -23.32
C ASP A 161 5.22 18.71 -23.30
N GLY A 162 4.86 17.47 -22.97
CA GLY A 162 3.48 17.02 -22.88
C GLY A 162 2.76 17.53 -21.61
N PRO A 163 1.42 17.58 -21.62
CA PRO A 163 0.61 17.95 -20.45
C PRO A 163 0.95 17.15 -19.19
N LEU A 164 1.05 15.82 -19.34
CA LEU A 164 1.30 14.90 -18.23
C LEU A 164 2.71 15.06 -17.66
N GLY A 165 3.73 15.15 -18.52
CA GLY A 165 5.11 15.31 -18.05
C GLY A 165 5.37 16.69 -17.47
N ASN A 166 4.65 17.73 -17.89
CA ASN A 166 4.66 19.02 -17.21
C ASN A 166 4.03 18.96 -15.82
N ALA A 167 2.90 18.26 -15.66
CA ALA A 167 2.30 18.04 -14.34
C ALA A 167 3.27 17.31 -13.40
N VAL A 168 3.95 16.27 -13.89
CA VAL A 168 4.97 15.53 -13.11
C VAL A 168 6.18 16.42 -12.82
N ARG A 169 6.66 17.20 -13.80
CA ARG A 169 7.78 18.13 -13.64
C ARG A 169 7.51 19.09 -12.50
N ILE A 170 6.35 19.74 -12.50
CA ILE A 170 5.95 20.72 -11.49
C ILE A 170 5.79 20.05 -10.12
N MET A 171 5.20 18.86 -10.08
CA MET A 171 5.14 18.07 -8.84
C MET A 171 6.55 17.78 -8.26
N MET A 172 7.58 17.72 -9.10
CA MET A 172 8.97 17.45 -8.72
C MET A 172 9.85 18.71 -8.68
N GLU A 173 9.34 19.89 -9.04
CA GLU A 173 10.08 21.14 -8.94
C GLU A 173 10.39 21.43 -7.47
N ARG A 174 11.62 21.90 -7.22
CA ARG A 174 12.01 22.37 -5.90
C ARG A 174 11.52 23.80 -5.75
N ASP A 175 11.11 24.19 -4.54
CA ASP A 175 10.60 25.54 -4.24
C ASP A 175 11.58 26.66 -4.67
N ASP A 176 12.88 26.36 -4.69
CA ASP A 176 13.95 27.30 -5.04
C ASP A 176 14.12 27.52 -6.57
N VAL A 177 13.52 26.68 -7.42
CA VAL A 177 13.68 26.71 -8.88
C VAL A 177 12.31 26.59 -9.56
N THR A 178 11.68 27.73 -9.80
CA THR A 178 10.36 27.81 -10.44
C THR A 178 10.47 28.04 -11.94
N GLY A 179 9.76 27.26 -12.75
CA GLY A 179 9.57 27.54 -14.18
C GLY A 179 10.70 27.06 -15.11
N GLY A 180 11.55 26.16 -14.63
CA GLY A 180 12.62 25.57 -15.43
C GLY A 180 12.06 24.57 -16.44
N LYS A 181 12.09 24.92 -17.73
CA LYS A 181 11.84 23.93 -18.79
C LYS A 181 12.97 22.90 -18.77
N LEU A 182 12.62 21.62 -18.88
CA LEU A 182 13.62 20.59 -19.11
C LEU A 182 14.33 20.90 -20.45
N PRO A 183 15.64 20.64 -20.55
CA PRO A 183 16.36 20.86 -21.80
C PRO A 183 15.78 19.97 -22.91
N ALA A 184 15.99 20.39 -24.16
CA ALA A 184 15.58 19.59 -25.30
C ALA A 184 16.19 18.17 -25.21
N PRO A 185 15.43 17.14 -25.63
CA PRO A 185 15.89 15.76 -25.55
C PRO A 185 17.17 15.57 -26.40
N ALA A 186 18.31 15.39 -25.73
CA ALA A 186 19.61 15.27 -26.40
C ALA A 186 20.01 13.81 -26.70
N ARG A 187 19.48 12.83 -25.95
CA ARG A 187 19.92 11.43 -26.02
C ARG A 187 18.82 10.44 -25.69
N ARG A 188 18.92 9.23 -26.25
CA ARG A 188 18.06 8.08 -25.91
C ARG A 188 18.82 7.12 -25.02
N GLN A 189 18.22 6.76 -23.89
CA GLN A 189 18.81 5.83 -22.93
C GLN A 189 17.98 4.56 -22.86
N TYR A 190 18.65 3.42 -22.95
CA TYR A 190 18.06 2.10 -22.81
C TYR A 190 18.73 1.37 -21.65
N ILE A 191 17.91 0.75 -20.81
CA ILE A 191 18.39 -0.09 -19.71
C ILE A 191 17.89 -1.50 -19.99
N MET A 192 18.78 -2.36 -20.46
CA MET A 192 18.51 -3.78 -20.65
C MET A 192 18.88 -4.52 -19.38
N ARG A 193 17.96 -5.37 -18.92
CA ARG A 193 18.08 -6.11 -17.68
C ARG A 193 17.66 -7.54 -17.96
N TRP A 194 18.49 -8.50 -17.57
CA TRP A 194 18.18 -9.92 -17.73
C TRP A 194 18.73 -10.72 -16.55
N THR A 195 18.18 -11.90 -16.36
CA THR A 195 18.64 -12.87 -15.37
C THR A 195 18.97 -14.15 -16.11
N VAL A 196 20.23 -14.58 -16.05
CA VAL A 196 20.76 -15.71 -16.84
C VAL A 196 21.80 -16.45 -16.00
N PRO A 197 21.97 -17.77 -16.14
CA PRO A 197 23.04 -18.48 -15.44
C PRO A 197 24.39 -18.09 -16.07
N ARG A 198 25.38 -17.74 -15.22
CA ARG A 198 26.73 -17.31 -15.65
C ARG A 198 27.76 -17.71 -14.58
N PRO A 199 28.95 -18.24 -14.93
CA PRO A 199 29.49 -18.38 -16.29
C PRO A 199 28.95 -19.57 -17.09
N SER A 200 28.40 -20.60 -16.45
CA SER A 200 27.93 -21.81 -17.13
C SER A 200 26.41 -21.96 -17.05
N ALA A 201 25.84 -22.85 -17.88
CA ALA A 201 24.42 -23.18 -17.82
C ALA A 201 23.99 -23.83 -16.48
N CYS A 202 24.94 -24.42 -15.73
CA CYS A 202 24.70 -25.02 -14.42
C CYS A 202 24.84 -24.01 -13.27
N SER A 203 25.31 -22.80 -13.54
CA SER A 203 25.48 -21.75 -12.53
C SER A 203 24.14 -21.22 -12.04
N ARG A 204 24.12 -20.59 -10.86
CA ARG A 204 22.92 -19.90 -10.37
C ARG A 204 22.53 -18.77 -11.32
N LEU A 205 21.23 -18.51 -11.38
CA LEU A 205 20.67 -17.36 -12.07
C LEU A 205 21.20 -16.06 -11.43
N VAL A 206 21.95 -15.29 -12.20
CA VAL A 206 22.55 -14.04 -11.75
C VAL A 206 22.00 -12.84 -12.55
N PRO A 207 21.76 -11.70 -11.90
CA PRO A 207 21.25 -10.50 -12.56
C PRO A 207 22.35 -9.85 -13.40
N GLN A 208 21.96 -9.37 -14.56
CA GLN A 208 22.83 -8.69 -15.51
C GLN A 208 22.16 -7.39 -15.96
N ARG A 209 22.97 -6.35 -16.19
CA ARG A 209 22.46 -5.05 -16.62
C ARG A 209 23.37 -4.47 -17.69
N LEU A 210 22.76 -3.99 -18.77
CA LEU A 210 23.43 -3.20 -19.80
C LEU A 210 22.74 -1.84 -19.90
N PHE A 211 23.54 -0.79 -19.83
CA PHE A 211 23.13 0.57 -20.08
C PHE A 211 23.61 0.98 -21.48
N ALA A 212 22.70 1.45 -22.32
CA ALA A 212 23.02 2.01 -23.61
C ALA A 212 22.56 3.47 -23.66
N SER A 213 23.48 4.38 -23.99
CA SER A 213 23.19 5.78 -24.27
C SER A 213 23.49 6.04 -25.74
N ILE A 214 22.50 6.48 -26.49
CA ILE A 214 22.60 6.76 -27.93
C ILE A 214 22.36 8.24 -28.13
N GLU A 215 23.35 8.94 -28.68
CA GLU A 215 23.33 10.35 -29.06
C GLU A 215 23.38 10.46 -30.60
N GLN A 216 23.41 11.68 -31.16
CA GLN A 216 23.47 11.85 -32.61
C GLN A 216 24.79 11.34 -33.21
N ASP A 217 25.91 11.66 -32.55
CA ASP A 217 27.27 11.38 -33.06
C ASP A 217 28.01 10.28 -32.29
N GLU A 218 27.52 9.88 -31.11
CA GLU A 218 28.16 8.84 -30.30
C GLU A 218 27.15 7.87 -29.66
N PHE A 219 27.62 6.67 -29.36
CA PHE A 219 26.90 5.73 -28.50
C PHE A 219 27.85 5.19 -27.42
N ARG A 220 27.32 5.01 -26.21
CA ARG A 220 28.04 4.47 -25.06
C ARG A 220 27.31 3.27 -24.51
N LEU A 221 28.04 2.17 -24.32
CA LEU A 221 27.54 0.93 -23.73
C LEU A 221 28.31 0.65 -22.44
N CYS A 222 27.58 0.48 -21.34
CA CYS A 222 28.16 0.12 -20.04
C CYS A 222 27.44 -1.12 -19.50
N GLY A 223 28.18 -2.22 -19.36
CA GLY A 223 27.69 -3.46 -18.78
C GLY A 223 28.08 -3.60 -17.31
N ALA A 224 27.17 -4.10 -16.49
CA ALA A 224 27.45 -4.60 -15.15
C ALA A 224 27.05 -6.07 -15.14
N PHE A 225 28.04 -6.95 -14.98
CA PHE A 225 27.84 -8.38 -15.08
C PHE A 225 28.25 -9.12 -13.81
N ALA A 226 27.35 -9.95 -13.30
CA ALA A 226 27.60 -10.83 -12.17
C ALA A 226 27.98 -12.23 -12.65
N GLU A 227 28.83 -12.92 -11.90
CA GLU A 227 29.22 -14.29 -12.15
C GLU A 227 29.05 -15.08 -10.84
N ASP A 228 28.57 -16.31 -10.95
CA ASP A 228 28.57 -17.24 -9.83
C ASP A 228 30.00 -17.72 -9.58
N SER A 229 30.55 -17.37 -8.42
CA SER A 229 31.91 -17.74 -8.03
C SER A 229 31.98 -19.12 -7.36
N VAL A 230 30.86 -19.82 -7.22
CA VAL A 230 30.84 -21.18 -6.66
C VAL A 230 31.31 -22.15 -7.74
N TYR A 231 32.55 -22.60 -7.63
CA TYR A 231 33.10 -23.67 -8.46
C TYR A 231 32.38 -24.99 -8.10
N ILE A 232 31.61 -25.53 -9.03
CA ILE A 232 31.12 -26.92 -9.03
C ILE A 232 31.97 -27.71 -10.00
#